data_AF-A0A442B242-F1
#
_entry.id   AF-A0A442B242-F1
#
_cell.length_a   1.000
_cell.length_b   1.000
_cell.length_c   1.000
_cell.angle_alpha   90.00
_cell.angle_beta   90.00
_cell.angle_gamma   90.00
#
_symmetry.space_group_name_H-M   'P 1'
#
loop_
_entity.id
_entity.type
_entity.pdbx_description
1 polymer ?
#
loop_
_entity_poly.entity_id
_entity_poly.type
_entity_poly.pdbx_seq_one_letter_code
_entity_poly.pdbx_strand_id
1 'polypeptide(L)'
;RDIAMVFQSYALYPNLTVSRNIGFGLEMRKVPAAERDKAVRETAKLLQIENLLDRKPGQLSGGQRQRVAIGRALVRKPQVFL
;
A
#
# COMPACT_ATOMS: atom_id res chain seq x y z
N ARG A 1 3.41 -6.56 -18.54
CA ARG A 1 2.17 -7.20 -18.03
C ARG A 1 2.05 -6.77 -16.56
N ASP A 2 1.38 -5.65 -16.29
CA ASP A 2 1.21 -5.09 -14.94
C ASP A 2 -0.21 -5.40 -14.43
N ILE A 3 -0.38 -6.59 -13.86
CA ILE A 3 -1.61 -7.02 -13.18
C ILE A 3 -1.35 -6.98 -11.67
N ALA A 4 -2.27 -6.37 -10.92
CA ALA A 4 -2.30 -6.46 -9.46
C ALA A 4 -3.48 -7.33 -9.02
N MET A 5 -3.25 -8.26 -8.10
CA MET A 5 -4.25 -9.20 -7.58
C MET A 5 -4.34 -9.06 -6.06
N VAL A 6 -5.56 -9.08 -5.50
CA VAL A 6 -5.82 -8.98 -4.05
C VAL A 6 -6.33 -10.32 -3.52
N PHE A 7 -5.60 -10.94 -2.60
CA PHE A 7 -5.99 -12.22 -1.96
C PHE A 7 -6.78 -12.00 -0.67
N GLN A 8 -7.60 -12.99 -0.27
CA GLN A 8 -8.36 -12.98 1.00
C GLN A 8 -7.46 -12.94 2.24
N SER A 9 -6.22 -13.44 2.14
CA SER A 9 -5.15 -13.04 3.06
C SER A 9 -4.54 -11.76 2.51
N TYR A 10 -4.69 -10.64 3.21
CA TYR A 10 -4.23 -9.31 2.74
C TYR A 10 -2.73 -9.22 2.41
N ALA A 11 -1.97 -10.31 2.63
CA ALA A 11 -0.56 -10.51 2.30
C ALA A 11 0.35 -9.36 2.72
N LEU A 12 -0.03 -8.65 3.80
CA LEU A 12 0.71 -7.52 4.34
C LEU A 12 1.94 -8.03 5.07
N TYR A 13 3.06 -7.31 4.94
CA TYR A 13 4.25 -7.58 5.71
C TYR A 13 4.02 -7.12 7.16
N PRO A 14 3.99 -8.03 8.15
CA PRO A 14 3.59 -7.70 9.53
C PRO A 14 4.58 -6.77 10.24
N ASN A 15 5.85 -6.83 9.83
CA ASN A 15 6.95 -6.07 10.43
C ASN A 15 7.11 -4.67 9.82
N LEU A 16 6.39 -4.38 8.73
CA LEU A 16 6.44 -3.08 8.05
C LEU A 16 5.25 -2.20 8.47
N THR A 17 5.44 -0.89 8.50
CA THR A 17 4.35 0.08 8.67
C THR A 17 3.42 0.06 7.45
N VAL A 18 2.24 0.69 7.56
CA VAL A 18 1.33 0.88 6.43
C VAL A 18 2.01 1.62 5.28
N SER A 19 2.72 2.71 5.57
CA SER A 19 3.46 3.48 4.56
C SER A 19 4.46 2.62 3.79
N ARG A 20 5.24 1.80 4.50
CA ARG A 20 6.21 0.88 3.90
C ARG A 20 5.53 -0.26 3.16
N ASN A 21 4.42 -0.81 3.68
CA ASN A 21 3.65 -1.84 3.00
C ASN A 21 3.20 -1.36 1.62
N ILE A 22 2.60 -0.17 1.55
CA ILE A 22 2.16 0.48 0.31
C ILE A 22 3.36 0.72 -0.60
N GLY A 23 4.38 1.44 -0.13
CA GLY A 23 5.53 1.86 -0.95
C GLY A 23 6.52 0.76 -1.34
N PHE A 24 6.45 -0.44 -0.75
CA PHE A 24 7.46 -1.49 -0.94
C PHE A 24 7.68 -1.88 -2.41
N GLY A 25 6.61 -1.91 -3.22
CA GLY A 25 6.73 -2.21 -4.65
C GLY A 25 7.55 -1.19 -5.43
N LEU A 26 7.46 0.08 -5.05
CA LEU A 26 8.24 1.16 -5.65
C LEU A 26 9.69 1.15 -5.12
N GLU A 27 9.90 0.74 -3.87
CA GLU A 27 11.23 0.54 -3.26
C GLU A 27 12.03 -0.51 -4.03
N MET A 28 11.40 -1.65 -4.34
CA MET A 28 11.99 -2.71 -5.15
C MET A 28 12.31 -2.28 -6.59
N ARG A 29 11.58 -1.30 -7.13
CA ARG A 29 11.87 -0.68 -8.44
C ARG A 29 12.88 0.48 -8.37
N LYS A 30 13.49 0.72 -7.19
CA LYS A 30 14.46 1.81 -6.95
C LYS A 30 13.91 3.20 -7.23
N VAL A 31 12.60 3.41 -7.08
CA VAL A 31 11.98 4.73 -7.20
C VAL A 31 12.52 5.64 -6.09
N PRO A 32 12.89 6.90 -6.39
CA PRO A 32 13.41 7.84 -5.39
C PRO A 32 12.48 8.00 -4.19
N ALA A 33 13.05 8.17 -2.99
CA ALA A 33 12.29 8.24 -1.74
C ALA A 33 11.20 9.31 -1.75
N ALA A 34 11.50 10.51 -2.26
CA ALA A 34 10.55 11.61 -2.35
C ALA A 34 9.33 11.28 -3.24
N GLU A 35 9.56 10.63 -4.38
CA GLU A 35 8.47 10.19 -5.27
C GLU A 35 7.63 9.09 -4.65
N ARG A 36 8.28 8.17 -3.94
CA ARG A 36 7.64 7.10 -3.17
C ARG A 36 6.71 7.66 -2.09
N ASP A 37 7.21 8.59 -1.30
CA ASP A 37 6.46 9.20 -0.20
C ASP A 37 5.26 9.97 -0.74
N LYS A 38 5.42 10.68 -1.85
CA LYS A 38 4.32 11.35 -2.55
C LYS A 38 3.26 10.33 -3.01
N ALA A 39 3.65 9.27 -3.71
CA ALA A 39 2.72 8.25 -4.20
C ALA A 39 1.99 7.51 -3.07
N VAL A 40 2.70 7.21 -1.97
CA VAL A 40 2.11 6.60 -0.77
C VAL A 40 1.09 7.53 -0.12
N ARG A 41 1.40 8.82 0.04
CA ARG A 41 0.46 9.81 0.62
C ARG A 41 -0.77 10.04 -0.25
N GLU A 42 -0.60 10.14 -1.56
CA GLU A 42 -1.72 10.26 -2.52
C GLU A 42 -2.65 9.04 -2.43
N THR A 43 -2.06 7.84 -2.41
CA THR A 43 -2.82 6.58 -2.31
C THR A 43 -3.52 6.46 -0.95
N ALA A 44 -2.83 6.84 0.13
CA ALA A 44 -3.41 6.81 1.46
C ALA A 44 -4.60 7.77 1.60
N LYS A 45 -4.52 8.94 0.94
CA LYS A 45 -5.61 9.92 0.88
C LYS A 45 -6.82 9.43 0.13
N LEU A 46 -6.60 8.79 -1.03
CA LEU A 46 -7.68 8.18 -1.79
C LEU A 46 -8.45 7.12 -0.99
N LEU A 47 -7.74 6.38 -0.14
CA LEU A 47 -8.28 5.27 0.64
C LEU A 47 -8.65 5.62 2.08
N GLN A 48 -8.55 6.89 2.48
CA GLN A 48 -8.84 7.36 3.84
C GLN A 48 -8.09 6.54 4.92
N ILE A 49 -6.77 6.42 4.75
CA ILE A 49 -5.86 5.70 5.65
C ILE A 49 -4.61 6.51 6.02
N GLU A 50 -4.60 7.82 5.79
CA GLU A 50 -3.44 8.70 6.08
C GLU A 50 -3.05 8.65 7.55
N ASN A 51 -4.03 8.63 8.44
CA ASN A 51 -3.85 8.53 9.89
C ASN A 51 -3.32 7.15 10.35
N LEU A 52 -3.19 6.19 9.43
CA LEU A 52 -2.71 4.83 9.71
C LEU A 52 -1.29 4.61 9.20
N LEU A 53 -0.67 5.57 8.50
CA LEU A 53 0.61 5.40 7.79
C LEU A 53 1.74 4.84 8.66
N ASP A 54 1.77 5.23 9.94
CA ASP A 54 2.82 4.82 10.90
C ASP A 54 2.46 3.56 11.69
N ARG A 55 1.24 3.04 11.54
CA ARG A 55 0.77 1.82 12.22
C ARG A 55 1.33 0.58 11.53
N LYS A 56 1.50 -0.50 12.29
CA LYS A 56 1.74 -1.85 11.75
C LYS A 56 0.42 -2.59 11.50
N PRO A 57 0.36 -3.59 10.59
CA PRO A 57 -0.86 -4.32 10.26
C PRO A 57 -1.60 -4.95 11.46
N GLY A 58 -0.88 -5.35 12.51
CA GLY A 58 -1.48 -5.89 13.73
C GLY A 58 -2.30 -4.88 14.54
N GLN A 59 -2.12 -3.57 14.30
CA GLN A 59 -2.86 -2.49 14.96
C GLN A 59 -4.09 -2.03 14.18
N LEU A 60 -4.40 -2.70 13.06
CA LEU A 60 -5.47 -2.32 12.15
C LEU A 60 -6.69 -3.22 12.31
N SER A 61 -7.87 -2.69 12.04
CA SER A 61 -9.07 -3.50 11.83
C SER A 61 -8.99 -4.29 10.52
N GLY A 62 -9.88 -5.29 10.34
CA GLY A 62 -9.95 -6.06 9.09
C GLY A 62 -10.16 -5.17 7.86
N GLY A 63 -11.13 -4.26 7.91
CA GLY A 63 -11.42 -3.31 6.82
C GLY A 63 -10.26 -2.33 6.56
N GLN A 64 -9.54 -1.91 7.60
CA GLN A 64 -8.32 -1.11 7.42
C GLN A 64 -7.23 -1.91 6.70
N ARG A 65 -6.99 -3.17 7.07
CA ARG A 65 -6.04 -4.04 6.36
C ARG A 65 -6.41 -4.24 4.90
N GLN A 66 -7.70 -4.38 4.59
CA GLN A 66 -8.17 -4.46 3.21
C GLN A 66 -7.83 -3.21 2.40
N ARG A 67 -8.09 -2.02 2.96
CA ARG A 67 -7.72 -0.75 2.30
C ARG A 67 -6.21 -0.65 2.09
N VAL A 68 -5.38 -1.06 3.06
CA VAL A 68 -3.92 -1.10 2.87
C VAL A 68 -3.51 -2.04 1.74
N ALA A 69 -4.11 -3.23 1.64
CA ALA A 69 -3.85 -4.17 0.55
C ALA A 69 -4.22 -3.60 -0.83
N ILE A 70 -5.36 -2.92 -0.93
CA ILE A 70 -5.78 -2.18 -2.13
C ILE A 70 -4.75 -1.07 -2.45
N GLY A 71 -4.27 -0.34 -1.44
CA GLY A 71 -3.24 0.68 -1.61
C GLY A 71 -1.95 0.16 -2.22
N ARG A 72 -1.52 -1.05 -1.85
CA ARG A 72 -0.34 -1.70 -2.45
C ARG A 72 -0.48 -1.96 -3.94
N ALA A 73 -1.70 -2.26 -4.40
CA ALA A 73 -2.00 -2.41 -5.82
C ALA A 73 -2.05 -1.05 -6.53
N LEU A 74 -2.72 -0.06 -5.92
CA LEU A 74 -2.95 1.26 -6.52
C LEU A 74 -1.69 2.12 -6.65
N VAL A 75 -0.76 2.04 -5.70
CA VAL A 75 0.44 2.90 -5.69
C VAL A 75 1.32 2.72 -6.93
N ARG A 76 1.20 1.57 -7.62
CA ARG A 76 1.93 1.26 -8.84
C ARG A 76 1.32 1.87 -10.11
N LYS A 77 0.16 2.54 -10.01
CA LYS A 77 -0.62 3.08 -11.13
C LYS A 77 -0.79 2.06 -12.28
N PRO A 78 -1.30 0.84 -11.99
CA PRO A 78 -1.47 -0.16 -13.04
C PRO A 78 -2.54 0.26 -14.04
N GLN A 79 -2.42 -0.21 -15.29
CA GLN A 79 -3.40 0.08 -16.35
C GLN A 79 -4.69 -0.73 -16.21
N VAL A 80 -4.66 -1.86 -15.48
CA VAL A 80 -5.80 -2.78 -15.29
C VAL A 80 -5.79 -3.35 -13.87
N PHE A 81 -6.98 -3.53 -13.29
CA PHE A 81 -7.22 -4.17 -11.99
C PHE A 81 -7.98 -5.49 -12.19
N LEU A 82 -7.62 -6.55 -11.47
CA LEU A 82 -8.29 -7.86 -11.47
C LEU A 82 -8.59 -8.32 -10.03
#